data_AF-A0A838JS77-F1
#
_entry.id   AF-A0A838JS77-F1
#
_cell.length_a   1.000
_cell.length_b   1.000
_cell.length_c   1.000
_cell.angle_alpha   90.00
_cell.angle_beta   90.00
_cell.angle_gamma   90.00
#
_symmetry.space_group_name_H-M   'P 1'
#
loop_
_entity.id
_entity.type
_entity.pdbx_description
1 polymer ?
#
loop_
_entity_poly.entity_id
_entity_poly.type
_entity_poly.pdbx_seq_one_letter_code
_entity_poly.pdbx_strand_id
1 'polypeptide(L)'
;MRFVGCALAWRPGEAREKVSCLVVMDERGSIIANSFAASSGDIARAVEGYGEDRRGVLVGIDAPLAVPNERGTRRIERILSKVALPAYSASRRMFGGEPYSEELLSELEKVGVEYTDYPFPRERGQSVAVEVDSAATLKVLSLERSGAADNGDLTQRLRAMDDPKFRKGNKESRAAGLRSTIEILWDTPGLRLRTGNLSADISAPENVDVSKLDVSAEMSHAELDRTVSLVEGTLAAYTVHRHWRGRDGSIVVGAGDEGSVLLPARNALRERLAEECTTASVPYA
;
A
#
# COMPACT_ATOMS: atom_id res chain seq x y z
N MET A 1 -14.26 11.43 -5.74
CA MET A 1 -13.20 10.41 -5.75
C MET A 1 -13.46 9.35 -4.70
N ARG A 2 -13.13 8.11 -5.04
CA ARG A 2 -12.84 7.03 -4.09
C ARG A 2 -11.37 6.66 -4.19
N PHE A 3 -10.81 6.23 -3.07
CA PHE A 3 -9.43 5.78 -2.96
C PHE A 3 -9.46 4.34 -2.49
N VAL A 4 -9.02 3.42 -3.34
CA VAL A 4 -9.05 1.99 -3.04
C VAL A 4 -7.63 1.53 -2.78
N GLY A 5 -7.37 0.95 -1.63
CA GLY A 5 -6.12 0.25 -1.35
C GLY A 5 -6.32 -1.24 -1.52
N CYS A 6 -5.45 -1.88 -2.30
CA CYS A 6 -5.45 -3.31 -2.53
C CYS A 6 -4.21 -3.95 -1.91
N ALA A 7 -4.39 -4.65 -0.78
CA ALA A 7 -3.40 -5.58 -0.28
C ALA A 7 -3.52 -6.88 -1.10
N LEU A 8 -2.80 -6.92 -2.21
CA LEU A 8 -2.88 -8.03 -3.16
C LEU A 8 -2.15 -9.26 -2.58
N ALA A 9 -2.78 -10.43 -2.65
CA ALA A 9 -2.13 -11.70 -2.33
C ALA A 9 -1.21 -12.14 -3.48
N TRP A 10 -0.14 -11.41 -3.77
CA TRP A 10 0.68 -11.60 -4.99
C TRP A 10 1.92 -12.46 -4.81
N ARG A 11 2.31 -12.76 -3.57
CA ARG A 11 3.59 -13.43 -3.29
C ARG A 11 3.57 -14.89 -3.73
N PRO A 12 4.75 -15.51 -3.96
CA PRO A 12 4.83 -16.96 -4.15
C PRO A 12 4.18 -17.73 -3.00
N GLY A 13 3.27 -18.66 -3.32
CA GLY A 13 2.46 -19.39 -2.35
C GLY A 13 1.28 -18.59 -1.75
N GLU A 14 0.98 -17.41 -2.30
CA GLU A 14 -0.21 -16.63 -1.97
C GLU A 14 -1.06 -16.35 -3.21
N ALA A 15 -0.41 -16.05 -4.35
CA ALA A 15 -1.05 -15.80 -5.64
C ALA A 15 -2.06 -16.87 -6.00
N ARG A 16 -3.32 -16.45 -6.24
CA ARG A 16 -4.47 -17.30 -6.62
C ARG A 16 -4.92 -18.31 -5.56
N GLU A 17 -4.23 -18.41 -4.44
CA GLU A 17 -4.55 -19.33 -3.34
C GLU A 17 -5.15 -18.61 -2.13
N LYS A 18 -4.68 -17.39 -1.86
CA LYS A 18 -5.14 -16.55 -0.76
C LYS A 18 -6.01 -15.39 -1.26
N VAL A 19 -6.81 -14.85 -0.35
CA VAL A 19 -7.65 -13.68 -0.59
C VAL A 19 -6.85 -12.39 -0.51
N SER A 20 -7.15 -11.45 -1.40
CA SER A 20 -6.69 -10.05 -1.33
C SER A 20 -7.66 -9.23 -0.48
N CYS A 21 -7.20 -8.11 0.07
CA CYS A 21 -8.05 -7.19 0.80
C CYS A 21 -8.16 -5.84 0.07
N LEU A 22 -9.39 -5.34 -0.03
CA LEU A 22 -9.68 -4.00 -0.51
C LEU A 22 -10.13 -3.13 0.65
N VAL A 23 -9.57 -1.93 0.76
CA VAL A 23 -10.01 -0.89 1.71
C VAL A 23 -10.36 0.36 0.92
N VAL A 24 -11.53 0.93 1.17
CA VAL A 24 -12.02 2.09 0.43
C VAL A 24 -12.10 3.30 1.34
N MET A 25 -11.51 4.40 0.88
CA MET A 25 -11.57 5.70 1.54
C MET A 25 -12.32 6.74 0.70
N ASP A 26 -12.94 7.70 1.39
CA ASP A 26 -13.52 8.88 0.77
C ASP A 26 -12.56 10.09 0.74
N GLU A 27 -12.99 11.21 0.14
CA GLU A 27 -12.19 12.44 0.08
C GLU A 27 -11.90 13.06 1.45
N ARG A 28 -12.68 12.72 2.48
CA ARG A 28 -12.46 13.18 3.86
C ARG A 28 -11.42 12.32 4.60
N GLY A 29 -10.94 11.25 3.96
CA GLY A 29 -10.00 10.29 4.53
C GLY A 29 -10.66 9.26 5.44
N SER A 30 -11.98 9.11 5.35
CA SER A 30 -12.74 8.11 6.09
C SER A 30 -12.73 6.78 5.35
N ILE A 31 -12.38 5.69 6.05
CA ILE A 31 -12.62 4.32 5.55
C ILE A 31 -14.13 4.09 5.53
N ILE A 32 -14.69 3.75 4.38
CA ILE A 32 -16.14 3.59 4.21
C ILE A 32 -16.57 2.16 3.88
N ALA A 33 -15.63 1.32 3.46
CA ALA A 33 -15.85 -0.08 3.14
C ALA A 33 -14.51 -0.82 3.15
N ASN A 34 -14.57 -2.13 3.35
CA ASN A 34 -13.51 -3.06 3.01
C ASN A 34 -14.10 -4.41 2.67
N SER A 35 -13.36 -5.22 1.92
CA SER A 35 -13.80 -6.56 1.51
C SER A 35 -12.61 -7.47 1.26
N PHE A 36 -12.84 -8.77 1.30
CA PHE A 36 -11.84 -9.78 0.94
C PHE A 36 -12.23 -10.43 -0.38
N ALA A 37 -11.37 -10.30 -1.38
CA ALA A 37 -11.60 -10.74 -2.75
C ALA A 37 -10.75 -11.96 -3.08
N ALA A 38 -11.35 -13.00 -3.68
CA ALA A 38 -10.67 -14.26 -3.97
C ALA A 38 -9.94 -14.27 -5.32
N SER A 39 -10.32 -13.38 -6.24
CA SER A 39 -9.76 -13.33 -7.60
C SER A 39 -9.54 -11.89 -8.10
N SER A 40 -8.74 -11.76 -9.15
CA SER A 40 -8.52 -10.53 -9.92
C SER A 40 -9.85 -9.95 -10.43
N GLY A 41 -10.75 -10.79 -10.94
CA GLY A 41 -12.09 -10.40 -11.37
C GLY A 41 -13.00 -9.94 -10.23
N ASP A 42 -12.90 -10.51 -9.02
CA ASP A 42 -13.61 -9.99 -7.84
C ASP A 42 -13.11 -8.60 -7.46
N ILE A 43 -11.79 -8.38 -7.55
CA ILE A 43 -11.17 -7.09 -7.28
C ILE A 43 -11.68 -6.04 -8.29
N ALA A 44 -11.63 -6.35 -9.58
CA ALA A 44 -12.06 -5.43 -10.63
C ALA A 44 -13.53 -5.04 -10.49
N ARG A 45 -14.43 -6.01 -10.28
CA ARG A 45 -15.87 -5.75 -10.04
C ARG A 45 -16.12 -4.88 -8.81
N ALA A 46 -15.37 -5.10 -7.73
CA ALA A 46 -15.49 -4.26 -6.54
C ALA A 46 -15.03 -2.82 -6.84
N VAL A 47 -13.90 -2.65 -7.53
CA VAL A 47 -13.37 -1.33 -7.92
C VAL A 47 -14.35 -0.58 -8.83
N GLU A 48 -14.93 -1.26 -9.83
CA GLU A 48 -15.95 -0.73 -10.74
C GLU A 48 -17.14 -0.15 -9.95
N GLY A 49 -17.71 -0.93 -9.03
CA GLY A 49 -18.84 -0.47 -8.20
C GLY A 49 -18.52 0.74 -7.32
N TYR A 50 -17.25 0.95 -6.93
CA TYR A 50 -16.85 2.17 -6.22
C TYR A 50 -16.66 3.39 -7.14
N GLY A 51 -16.51 3.17 -8.45
CA GLY A 51 -16.37 4.18 -9.49
C GLY A 51 -17.68 4.68 -10.08
N GLU A 52 -18.70 3.82 -10.24
CA GLU A 52 -19.91 4.06 -11.07
C GLU A 52 -20.72 5.33 -10.73
N ASP A 53 -20.73 5.79 -9.48
CA ASP A 53 -21.49 6.99 -9.06
C ASP A 53 -20.59 8.16 -8.63
N ARG A 54 -19.29 8.05 -8.87
CA ARG A 54 -18.29 8.92 -8.26
C ARG A 54 -17.41 9.53 -9.33
N ARG A 55 -16.94 10.74 -9.06
CA ARG A 55 -16.08 11.51 -9.96
C ARG A 55 -14.67 10.89 -10.06
N GLY A 56 -14.51 9.60 -10.37
CA GLY A 56 -13.25 8.86 -10.47
C GLY A 56 -12.89 7.96 -9.26
N VAL A 57 -11.98 7.02 -9.52
CA VAL A 57 -11.39 6.06 -8.58
C VAL A 57 -9.87 6.03 -8.73
N LEU A 58 -9.14 6.05 -7.62
CA LEU A 58 -7.70 5.90 -7.60
C LEU A 58 -7.33 4.67 -6.77
N VAL A 59 -6.69 3.69 -7.39
CA VAL A 59 -6.38 2.39 -6.79
C VAL A 59 -4.89 2.30 -6.48
N GLY A 60 -4.52 2.22 -5.20
CA GLY A 60 -3.17 1.89 -4.75
C GLY A 60 -3.04 0.38 -4.55
N ILE A 61 -2.16 -0.28 -5.30
CA ILE A 61 -1.97 -1.74 -5.23
C ILE A 61 -0.63 -2.04 -4.55
N ASP A 62 -0.68 -2.74 -3.42
CA ASP A 62 0.50 -3.19 -2.67
C ASP A 62 1.15 -4.41 -3.34
N ALA A 63 1.68 -4.23 -4.55
CA ALA A 63 2.34 -5.25 -5.33
C ALA A 63 3.22 -4.65 -6.45
N PRO A 64 4.28 -5.34 -6.87
CA PRO A 64 5.01 -5.06 -8.11
C PRO A 64 4.06 -5.11 -9.33
N LEU A 65 3.78 -3.98 -9.97
CA LEU A 65 2.89 -3.89 -11.13
C LEU A 65 3.62 -4.03 -12.47
N ALA A 66 4.89 -3.64 -12.51
CA ALA A 66 5.78 -3.92 -13.63
C ALA A 66 7.06 -4.63 -13.16
N VAL A 67 7.32 -5.81 -13.73
CA VAL A 67 8.46 -6.66 -13.37
C VAL A 67 9.23 -7.03 -14.65
N PRO A 68 10.09 -6.13 -15.17
CA PRO A 68 10.80 -6.38 -16.43
C PRO A 68 11.97 -7.36 -16.27
N ASN A 69 12.50 -7.50 -15.05
CA ASN A 69 13.71 -8.25 -14.80
C ASN A 69 13.41 -9.75 -14.63
N GLU A 70 14.15 -10.57 -15.37
CA GLU A 70 14.07 -12.03 -15.25
C GLU A 70 14.54 -12.52 -13.88
N ARG A 71 15.58 -11.88 -13.31
CA ARG A 71 16.17 -12.20 -12.01
C ARG A 71 16.59 -10.94 -11.26
N GLY A 72 16.84 -11.09 -9.96
CA GLY A 72 17.40 -10.04 -9.11
C GLY A 72 16.35 -9.02 -8.67
N THR A 73 16.80 -7.79 -8.48
CA THR A 73 16.04 -6.69 -7.86
C THR A 73 15.84 -5.56 -8.86
N ARG A 74 14.62 -5.00 -8.95
CA ARG A 74 14.29 -3.85 -9.78
C ARG A 74 15.10 -2.63 -9.37
N ARG A 75 15.30 -1.68 -10.29
CA ARG A 75 16.06 -0.45 -9.99
C ARG A 75 15.41 0.35 -8.88
N ILE A 76 14.08 0.45 -8.88
CA ILE A 76 13.29 1.15 -7.86
C ILE A 76 13.51 0.56 -6.45
N GLU A 77 13.49 -0.77 -6.33
CA GLU A 77 13.71 -1.48 -5.06
C GLU A 77 15.12 -1.24 -4.49
N ARG A 78 16.13 -1.09 -5.36
CA ARG A 78 17.49 -0.73 -4.94
C ARG A 78 17.54 0.69 -4.38
N ILE A 79 16.82 1.63 -4.98
CA ILE A 79 16.73 3.01 -4.49
C ILE A 79 16.09 3.03 -3.10
N LEU A 80 14.93 2.37 -2.95
CA LEU A 80 14.25 2.25 -1.66
C LEU A 80 15.18 1.64 -0.59
N SER A 81 15.86 0.55 -0.92
CA SER A 81 16.80 -0.12 -0.02
C SER A 81 17.96 0.79 0.42
N LYS A 82 18.51 1.61 -0.48
CA LYS A 82 19.60 2.55 -0.15
C LYS A 82 19.19 3.59 0.88
N VAL A 83 17.96 4.10 0.78
CA VAL A 83 17.37 5.03 1.75
C VAL A 83 16.75 4.33 2.97
N ALA A 84 16.96 3.02 3.11
CA ALA A 84 16.47 2.18 4.20
C ALA A 84 14.93 2.11 4.33
N LEU A 85 14.24 2.29 3.21
CA LEU A 85 12.83 1.92 3.09
C LEU A 85 12.71 0.43 2.72
N PRO A 86 11.68 -0.27 3.23
CA PRO A 86 11.28 -1.58 2.78
C PRO A 86 11.19 -1.63 1.25
N ALA A 87 11.68 -2.72 0.69
CA ALA A 87 11.59 -3.03 -0.72
C ALA A 87 11.47 -4.54 -0.86
N TYR A 88 10.40 -4.98 -1.49
CA TYR A 88 10.24 -6.39 -1.85
C TYR A 88 10.89 -6.62 -3.19
N SER A 89 11.96 -7.43 -3.24
CA SER A 89 12.56 -7.80 -4.52
C SER A 89 11.51 -8.51 -5.37
N ALA A 90 11.34 -8.10 -6.63
CA ALA A 90 10.48 -8.78 -7.60
C ALA A 90 11.28 -9.21 -8.83
N SER A 91 11.00 -10.39 -9.37
CA SER A 91 11.56 -10.86 -10.64
C SER A 91 10.67 -11.93 -11.25
N ARG A 92 10.66 -12.07 -12.58
CA ARG A 92 9.84 -13.09 -13.28
C ARG A 92 10.11 -14.50 -12.77
N ARG A 93 11.38 -14.85 -12.53
CA ARG A 93 11.75 -16.16 -11.99
C ARG A 93 11.14 -16.45 -10.62
N MET A 94 10.96 -15.43 -9.78
CA MET A 94 10.34 -15.59 -8.47
C MET A 94 8.88 -16.02 -8.57
N PHE A 95 8.16 -15.49 -9.56
CA PHE A 95 6.76 -15.79 -9.80
C PHE A 95 6.56 -17.11 -10.54
N GLY A 96 7.60 -17.62 -11.22
CA GLY A 96 7.51 -18.86 -11.99
C GLY A 96 6.61 -18.73 -13.23
N GLY A 97 6.39 -17.50 -13.72
CA GLY A 97 5.46 -17.18 -14.80
C GLY A 97 5.00 -15.73 -14.74
N GLU A 98 3.82 -15.48 -15.31
CA GLU A 98 3.17 -14.16 -15.30
C GLU A 98 2.76 -13.76 -13.86
N PRO A 99 3.23 -12.61 -13.36
CA PRO A 99 2.85 -12.08 -12.06
C PRO A 99 1.33 -11.92 -11.93
N TYR A 100 0.78 -12.24 -10.75
CA TYR A 100 -0.64 -12.07 -10.48
C TYR A 100 -1.12 -10.61 -10.58
N SER A 101 -0.21 -9.65 -10.37
CA SER A 101 -0.47 -8.23 -10.59
C SER A 101 -0.77 -7.89 -12.05
N GLU A 102 -0.14 -8.55 -13.02
CA GLU A 102 -0.39 -8.31 -14.46
C GLU A 102 -1.77 -8.84 -14.88
N GLU A 103 -2.18 -9.98 -14.31
CA GLU A 103 -3.54 -10.49 -14.44
C GLU A 103 -4.56 -9.50 -13.85
N LEU A 104 -4.28 -8.96 -12.65
CA LEU A 104 -5.13 -7.95 -12.04
C LEU A 104 -5.24 -6.68 -12.89
N LEU A 105 -4.13 -6.18 -13.44
CA LEU A 105 -4.16 -5.01 -14.32
C LEU A 105 -5.05 -5.26 -15.56
N SER A 106 -4.97 -6.45 -16.14
CA SER A 106 -5.81 -6.84 -17.26
C SER A 106 -7.30 -6.86 -16.90
N GLU A 107 -7.67 -7.28 -15.69
CA GLU A 107 -9.06 -7.22 -15.22
C GLU A 107 -9.52 -5.79 -14.90
N LEU A 108 -8.63 -4.94 -14.36
CA LEU A 108 -8.93 -3.53 -14.08
C LEU A 108 -9.15 -2.72 -15.37
N GLU A 109 -8.37 -3.00 -16.42
CA GLU A 109 -8.52 -2.35 -17.71
C GLU A 109 -9.91 -2.63 -18.33
N LYS A 110 -10.45 -3.84 -18.17
CA LYS A 110 -11.78 -4.22 -18.66
C LYS A 110 -12.91 -3.38 -18.04
N VAL A 111 -12.71 -2.86 -16.84
CA VAL A 111 -13.66 -1.98 -16.13
C VAL A 111 -13.26 -0.51 -16.22
N GLY A 112 -12.37 -0.15 -17.15
CA GLY A 112 -11.97 1.23 -17.42
C GLY A 112 -11.03 1.85 -16.38
N VAL A 113 -10.29 1.03 -15.64
CA VAL A 113 -9.24 1.49 -14.71
C VAL A 113 -7.87 1.25 -15.32
N GLU A 114 -7.20 2.33 -15.71
CA GLU A 114 -5.91 2.28 -16.40
C GLU A 114 -4.73 2.28 -15.44
N TYR A 115 -3.65 1.57 -15.78
CA TYR A 115 -2.40 1.72 -15.05
C TYR A 115 -1.76 3.08 -15.32
N THR A 116 -1.23 3.73 -14.28
CA THR A 116 -0.38 4.92 -14.41
C THR A 116 0.75 4.93 -13.39
N ASP A 117 1.91 5.42 -13.80
CA ASP A 117 3.00 5.75 -12.88
C ASP A 117 2.71 7.03 -12.09
N TYR A 118 1.96 7.95 -12.69
CA TYR A 118 1.81 9.33 -12.21
C TYR A 118 0.33 9.70 -12.12
N PRO A 119 -0.37 9.28 -11.06
CA PRO A 119 -1.71 9.81 -10.79
C PRO A 119 -1.63 11.33 -10.57
N PHE A 120 -2.70 12.05 -10.92
CA PHE A 120 -2.70 13.51 -10.83
C PHE A 120 -3.26 14.00 -9.49
N PRO A 121 -2.53 14.82 -8.72
CA PRO A 121 -3.05 15.42 -7.51
C PRO A 121 -4.30 16.26 -7.78
N ARG A 122 -5.31 16.16 -6.90
CA ARG A 122 -6.57 16.94 -6.92
C ARG A 122 -7.45 16.77 -8.16
N GLU A 123 -7.01 16.02 -9.15
CA GLU A 123 -7.79 15.78 -10.35
C GLU A 123 -8.96 14.83 -10.06
N ARG A 124 -10.14 15.16 -10.59
CA ARG A 124 -11.34 14.34 -10.47
C ARG A 124 -11.61 13.72 -11.84
N GLY A 125 -12.24 12.55 -11.85
CA GLY A 125 -12.56 11.81 -13.06
C GLY A 125 -11.49 10.81 -13.48
N GLN A 126 -10.32 10.82 -12.82
CA GLN A 126 -9.32 9.77 -13.02
C GLN A 126 -9.84 8.43 -12.51
N SER A 127 -9.66 7.39 -13.32
CA SER A 127 -9.94 5.99 -13.01
C SER A 127 -8.66 5.22 -13.28
N VAL A 128 -7.77 5.19 -12.28
CA VAL A 128 -6.40 4.70 -12.48
C VAL A 128 -5.89 3.84 -11.32
N ALA A 129 -4.96 2.95 -11.63
CA ALA A 129 -4.24 2.09 -10.68
C ALA A 129 -2.74 2.41 -10.68
N VAL A 130 -2.14 2.37 -9.49
CA VAL A 130 -0.73 2.72 -9.25
C VAL A 130 -0.11 1.76 -8.23
N GLU A 131 1.17 1.44 -8.40
CA GLU A 131 1.94 0.63 -7.46
C GLU A 131 2.24 1.43 -6.19
N VAL A 132 1.99 0.82 -5.03
CA VAL A 132 2.37 1.35 -3.73
C VAL A 132 3.13 0.30 -2.94
N ASP A 133 3.92 0.72 -1.95
CA ASP A 133 4.53 -0.19 -0.97
C ASP A 133 3.97 0.15 0.41
N SER A 134 3.10 -0.71 0.93
CA SER A 134 2.44 -0.51 2.22
C SER A 134 3.43 -0.54 3.40
N ALA A 135 4.48 -1.36 3.30
CA ALA A 135 5.51 -1.46 4.33
C ALA A 135 6.38 -0.20 4.36
N ALA A 136 6.77 0.31 3.19
CA ALA A 136 7.47 1.59 3.07
C ALA A 136 6.61 2.75 3.56
N THR A 137 5.33 2.79 3.16
CA THR A 137 4.33 3.75 3.65
C THR A 137 4.31 3.78 5.18
N LEU A 138 4.19 2.62 5.82
CA LEU A 138 4.17 2.53 7.27
C LEU A 138 5.46 3.04 7.92
N LYS A 139 6.62 2.70 7.35
CA LYS A 139 7.90 3.18 7.89
C LYS A 139 8.01 4.71 7.78
N VAL A 140 7.52 5.30 6.69
CA VAL A 140 7.44 6.76 6.54
C VAL A 140 6.50 7.37 7.58
N LEU A 141 5.33 6.79 7.81
CA LEU A 141 4.40 7.29 8.82
C LEU A 141 4.97 7.20 10.24
N SER A 142 5.66 6.11 10.58
CA SER A 142 6.37 5.97 11.85
C SER A 142 7.46 7.04 12.03
N LEU A 143 8.20 7.34 10.96
CA LEU A 143 9.22 8.38 10.96
C LEU A 143 8.58 9.75 11.23
N GLU A 144 7.48 10.07 10.53
CA GLU A 144 6.75 11.32 10.71
C GLU A 144 6.15 11.46 12.12
N ARG A 145 5.61 10.38 12.69
CA ARG A 145 5.05 10.33 14.04
C ARG A 145 6.11 10.57 15.11
N SER A 146 7.34 10.10 14.90
CA SER A 146 8.45 10.32 15.85
C SER A 146 8.78 11.80 16.09
N GLY A 147 8.30 12.72 15.23
CA GLY A 147 8.50 14.16 15.36
C GLY A 147 9.96 14.60 15.29
N ALA A 148 10.89 13.67 15.02
CA ALA A 148 12.29 14.00 14.97
C ALA A 148 12.54 14.92 13.77
N ALA A 149 12.95 16.16 14.09
CA ALA A 149 13.18 17.25 13.15
C ALA A 149 13.96 16.79 11.92
N ASP A 150 13.80 17.47 10.78
CA ASP A 150 14.51 17.19 9.52
C ASP A 150 16.06 17.36 9.62
N ASN A 151 16.60 17.54 10.82
CA ASN A 151 18.01 17.72 11.10
C ASN A 151 18.68 16.35 11.36
N GLY A 152 19.74 16.06 10.60
CA GLY A 152 20.57 14.86 10.76
C GLY A 152 20.50 13.89 9.57
N ASP A 153 21.24 12.78 9.65
CA ASP A 153 21.22 11.74 8.60
C ASP A 153 19.91 10.95 8.65
N LEU A 154 18.99 11.32 7.76
CA LEU A 154 17.69 10.67 7.57
C LEU A 154 17.82 9.15 7.31
N THR A 155 18.84 8.74 6.55
CA THR A 155 19.04 7.33 6.20
C THR A 155 19.46 6.54 7.45
N GLN A 156 20.37 7.09 8.26
CA GLN A 156 20.77 6.48 9.52
C GLN A 156 19.58 6.30 10.47
N ARG A 157 18.68 7.30 10.53
CA ARG A 157 17.45 7.22 11.33
C ARG A 157 16.52 6.13 10.83
N LEU A 158 16.24 6.08 9.52
CA LEU A 158 15.42 5.03 8.92
C LEU A 158 16.00 3.62 9.17
N ARG A 159 17.33 3.48 9.19
CA ARG A 159 18.00 2.21 9.54
C ARG A 159 17.87 1.85 11.02
N ALA A 160 17.85 2.84 11.90
CA ALA A 160 17.73 2.62 13.35
C ALA A 160 16.29 2.32 13.80
N MET A 161 15.30 2.64 12.97
CA MET A 161 13.91 2.30 13.23
C MET A 161 13.67 0.80 13.06
N ASP A 162 12.93 0.22 14.00
CA ASP A 162 12.48 -1.17 13.90
C ASP A 162 11.55 -1.35 12.70
N ASP A 163 11.82 -2.38 11.89
CA ASP A 163 10.87 -2.81 10.87
C ASP A 163 9.66 -3.46 11.56
N PRO A 164 8.43 -3.06 11.22
CA PRO A 164 7.25 -3.55 11.90
C PRO A 164 7.03 -5.06 11.61
N LYS A 165 7.16 -5.89 12.65
CA LYS A 165 7.14 -7.36 12.57
C LYS A 165 5.71 -7.94 12.66
N PHE A 166 4.77 -7.48 11.84
CA PHE A 166 3.39 -8.02 11.84
C PHE A 166 3.17 -9.18 10.88
N ARG A 167 4.00 -9.33 9.84
CA ARG A 167 3.89 -10.42 8.85
C ARG A 167 4.57 -11.73 9.26
N LYS A 168 5.67 -11.67 10.02
CA LYS A 168 6.53 -12.82 10.34
C LYS A 168 6.76 -12.91 11.85
N GLY A 169 6.92 -14.14 12.34
CA GLY A 169 7.17 -14.43 13.75
C GLY A 169 6.06 -15.27 14.37
N ASN A 170 6.15 -15.47 15.69
CA ASN A 170 5.12 -16.16 16.46
C ASN A 170 3.89 -15.25 16.62
N LYS A 171 2.77 -15.81 17.11
CA LYS A 171 1.51 -15.06 17.27
C LYS A 171 1.66 -13.84 18.17
N GLU A 172 2.44 -13.95 19.23
CA GLU A 172 2.68 -12.86 20.18
C GLU A 172 3.37 -11.66 19.52
N SER A 173 4.49 -11.89 18.82
CA SER A 173 5.23 -10.82 18.14
C SER A 173 4.39 -10.20 17.02
N ARG A 174 3.64 -11.01 16.28
CA ARG A 174 2.75 -10.54 15.22
C ARG A 174 1.62 -9.68 15.76
N ALA A 175 0.95 -10.13 16.82
CA ALA A 175 -0.13 -9.38 17.46
C ALA A 175 0.38 -8.05 18.05
N ALA A 176 1.55 -8.04 18.69
CA ALA A 176 2.18 -6.82 19.18
C ALA A 176 2.52 -5.85 18.05
N GLY A 177 3.10 -6.35 16.95
CA GLY A 177 3.41 -5.54 15.76
C GLY A 177 2.15 -4.94 15.11
N LEU A 178 1.06 -5.71 15.03
CA LEU A 178 -0.23 -5.24 14.52
C LEU A 178 -0.82 -4.15 15.42
N ARG A 179 -0.85 -4.33 16.75
CA ARG A 179 -1.35 -3.30 17.67
C ARG A 179 -0.58 -1.98 17.52
N SER A 180 0.75 -2.04 17.48
CA SER A 180 1.59 -0.86 17.27
C SER A 180 1.33 -0.19 15.91
N THR A 181 1.09 -1.00 14.87
CA THR A 181 0.76 -0.48 13.53
C THR A 181 -0.61 0.21 13.51
N ILE A 182 -1.62 -0.38 14.13
CA ILE A 182 -2.96 0.21 14.25
C ILE A 182 -2.92 1.54 15.01
N GLU A 183 -2.07 1.64 16.03
CA GLU A 183 -1.83 2.89 16.76
C GLU A 183 -1.22 3.98 15.87
N ILE A 184 -0.27 3.63 14.99
CA ILE A 184 0.27 4.57 14.00
C ILE A 184 -0.83 5.04 13.04
N LEU A 185 -1.68 4.13 12.56
CA LEU A 185 -2.81 4.48 11.69
C LEU A 185 -3.81 5.41 12.39
N TRP A 186 -4.03 5.23 13.68
CA TRP A 186 -4.91 6.08 14.49
C TRP A 186 -4.44 7.53 14.56
N ASP A 187 -3.14 7.71 14.74
CA ASP A 187 -2.52 9.03 14.88
C ASP A 187 -2.15 9.66 13.53
N THR A 188 -2.41 8.98 12.42
CA THR A 188 -2.04 9.45 11.08
C THR A 188 -2.94 10.62 10.65
N PRO A 189 -2.39 11.83 10.42
CA PRO A 189 -3.18 12.98 10.02
C PRO A 189 -3.95 12.74 8.72
N GLY A 190 -5.23 13.05 8.73
CA GLY A 190 -6.08 12.90 7.54
C GLY A 190 -6.59 11.47 7.30
N LEU A 191 -6.14 10.47 8.06
CA LEU A 191 -6.75 9.14 8.09
C LEU A 191 -7.82 9.08 9.19
N ARG A 192 -9.00 8.55 8.86
CA ARG A 192 -10.11 8.35 9.80
C ARG A 192 -10.54 6.90 9.73
N LEU A 193 -10.04 6.11 10.69
CA LEU A 193 -10.36 4.69 10.82
C LEU A 193 -11.83 4.44 11.18
N ARG A 194 -12.50 5.43 11.81
CA ARG A 194 -13.87 5.31 12.27
C ARG A 194 -14.88 5.80 11.23
N THR A 195 -15.73 4.90 10.76
CA THR A 195 -17.05 5.23 10.21
C THR A 195 -18.11 4.30 10.75
N GLY A 196 -19.32 4.83 10.99
CA GLY A 196 -20.46 4.02 11.40
C GLY A 196 -20.79 2.97 10.34
N ASN A 197 -21.26 1.80 10.78
CA ASN A 197 -21.64 0.60 10.01
C ASN A 197 -20.53 -0.46 9.79
N LEU A 198 -19.30 -0.26 10.27
CA LEU A 198 -18.26 -1.30 10.24
C LEU A 198 -18.31 -2.22 11.49
N SER A 199 -18.19 -3.54 11.26
CA SER A 199 -18.23 -4.63 12.25
C SER A 199 -16.88 -4.82 12.96
N ALA A 200 -16.90 -5.35 14.19
CA ALA A 200 -15.68 -5.80 14.89
C ALA A 200 -15.35 -7.29 14.62
N ASP A 201 -16.17 -7.96 13.81
CA ASP A 201 -16.01 -9.38 13.48
C ASP A 201 -15.00 -9.57 12.33
N ILE A 202 -13.80 -10.04 12.65
CA ILE A 202 -12.74 -10.31 11.67
C ILE A 202 -13.10 -11.43 10.67
N SER A 203 -14.06 -12.30 11.03
CA SER A 203 -14.54 -13.37 10.15
C SER A 203 -15.52 -12.85 9.09
N ALA A 204 -16.09 -11.65 9.28
CA ALA A 204 -17.01 -11.05 8.33
C ALA A 204 -16.33 -10.87 6.95
N PRO A 205 -17.03 -11.16 5.84
CA PRO A 205 -16.46 -11.07 4.49
C PRO A 205 -16.17 -9.64 4.04
N GLU A 206 -16.74 -8.65 4.73
CA GLU A 206 -16.63 -7.24 4.41
C GLU A 206 -16.89 -6.37 5.64
N ASN A 207 -16.57 -5.09 5.48
CA ASN A 207 -16.91 -4.02 6.42
C ASN A 207 -16.35 -4.24 7.83
N VAL A 208 -15.12 -4.76 7.94
CA VAL A 208 -14.41 -4.95 9.22
C VAL A 208 -13.73 -3.66 9.66
N ASP A 209 -14.01 -3.20 10.86
CA ASP A 209 -13.38 -2.05 11.48
C ASP A 209 -12.06 -2.46 12.15
N VAL A 210 -10.95 -2.22 11.46
CA VAL A 210 -9.60 -2.52 11.99
C VAL A 210 -9.34 -1.88 13.36
N SER A 211 -10.01 -0.77 13.67
CA SER A 211 -9.83 -0.08 14.95
C SER A 211 -10.65 -0.65 16.12
N LYS A 212 -11.59 -1.57 15.84
CA LYS A 212 -12.36 -2.28 16.87
C LYS A 212 -11.83 -3.69 17.13
N LEU A 213 -10.83 -4.14 16.36
CA LEU A 213 -10.26 -5.47 16.52
C LEU A 213 -9.44 -5.55 17.81
N ASP A 214 -9.78 -6.50 18.67
CA ASP A 214 -8.96 -6.87 19.83
C ASP A 214 -7.83 -7.81 19.38
N VAL A 215 -6.78 -7.22 18.81
CA VAL A 215 -5.67 -7.99 18.24
C VAL A 215 -4.83 -8.62 19.34
N SER A 216 -4.84 -9.95 19.44
CA SER A 216 -4.16 -10.71 20.49
C SER A 216 -3.46 -11.97 19.96
N ALA A 217 -2.63 -12.59 20.81
CA ALA A 217 -1.94 -13.84 20.47
C ALA A 217 -2.88 -15.05 20.43
N GLU A 218 -4.11 -14.91 20.94
CA GLU A 218 -5.14 -15.97 20.91
C GLU A 218 -5.76 -16.13 19.52
N MET A 219 -5.68 -15.08 18.68
CA MET A 219 -6.13 -15.15 17.29
C MET A 219 -5.43 -16.28 16.55
N SER A 220 -6.15 -16.93 15.65
CA SER A 220 -5.59 -17.87 14.68
C SER A 220 -4.62 -17.16 13.73
N HIS A 221 -3.73 -17.92 13.10
CA HIS A 221 -2.86 -17.38 12.05
C HIS A 221 -3.67 -16.74 10.90
N ALA A 222 -4.82 -17.33 10.55
CA ALA A 222 -5.70 -16.81 9.52
C ALA A 222 -6.32 -15.45 9.89
N GLU A 223 -6.73 -15.26 11.14
CA GLU A 223 -7.28 -13.98 11.60
C GLU A 223 -6.18 -12.90 11.68
N LEU A 224 -4.97 -13.28 12.12
CA LEU A 224 -3.82 -12.37 12.07
C LEU A 224 -3.47 -12.00 10.62
N ASP A 225 -3.49 -12.95 9.68
CA ASP A 225 -3.25 -12.70 8.26
C ASP A 225 -4.32 -11.76 7.67
N ARG A 226 -5.61 -11.95 7.98
CA ARG A 226 -6.68 -11.02 7.59
C ARG A 226 -6.48 -9.61 8.15
N THR A 227 -6.02 -9.52 9.40
CA THR A 227 -5.73 -8.24 10.05
C THR A 227 -4.55 -7.53 9.38
N VAL A 228 -3.52 -8.27 8.99
CA VAL A 228 -2.40 -7.77 8.17
C VAL A 228 -2.93 -7.19 6.86
N SER A 229 -3.78 -7.93 6.13
CA SER A 229 -4.31 -7.44 4.85
C SER A 229 -5.18 -6.18 5.00
N LEU A 230 -5.95 -6.04 6.09
CA LEU A 230 -6.70 -4.81 6.39
C LEU A 230 -5.78 -3.62 6.63
N VAL A 231 -4.71 -3.81 7.41
CA VAL A 231 -3.70 -2.79 7.67
C VAL A 231 -3.03 -2.34 6.38
N GLU A 232 -2.62 -3.28 5.53
CA GLU A 232 -1.92 -2.98 4.29
C GLU A 232 -2.82 -2.35 3.23
N GLY A 233 -4.07 -2.81 3.14
CA GLY A 233 -5.08 -2.16 2.31
C GLY A 233 -5.36 -0.73 2.79
N THR A 234 -5.37 -0.50 4.10
CA THR A 234 -5.53 0.85 4.68
C THR A 234 -4.35 1.74 4.32
N LEU A 235 -3.12 1.25 4.45
CA LEU A 235 -1.91 1.98 4.09
C LEU A 235 -1.89 2.30 2.59
N ALA A 236 -2.24 1.34 1.74
CA ALA A 236 -2.33 1.53 0.29
C ALA A 236 -3.37 2.59 -0.09
N ALA A 237 -4.57 2.52 0.50
CA ALA A 237 -5.65 3.49 0.27
C ALA A 237 -5.24 4.89 0.74
N TYR A 238 -4.59 4.97 1.90
CA TYR A 238 -4.10 6.22 2.46
C TYR A 238 -2.99 6.84 1.60
N THR A 239 -2.06 6.04 1.05
CA THR A 239 -0.98 6.54 0.19
C THR A 239 -1.52 7.27 -1.03
N VAL A 240 -2.47 6.66 -1.74
CA VAL A 240 -3.09 7.31 -2.91
C VAL A 240 -3.99 8.49 -2.54
N HIS A 241 -4.70 8.42 -1.40
CA HIS A 241 -5.48 9.54 -0.88
C HIS A 241 -4.60 10.74 -0.53
N ARG A 242 -3.50 10.51 0.20
CA ARG A 242 -2.53 11.53 0.59
C ARG A 242 -1.90 12.18 -0.63
N HIS A 243 -1.48 11.39 -1.61
CA HIS A 243 -0.96 11.88 -2.89
C HIS A 243 -1.99 12.79 -3.58
N TRP A 244 -3.24 12.31 -3.73
CA TRP A 244 -4.30 13.10 -4.35
C TRP A 244 -4.59 14.41 -3.61
N ARG A 245 -4.50 14.42 -2.27
CA ARG A 245 -4.65 15.64 -1.47
C ARG A 245 -3.48 16.61 -1.68
N GLY A 246 -2.28 16.11 -1.98
CA GLY A 246 -1.11 16.89 -2.37
C GLY A 246 -0.55 17.83 -1.29
N ARG A 247 -1.08 17.81 -0.06
CA ARG A 247 -0.68 18.75 1.01
C ARG A 247 0.58 18.28 1.75
N ASP A 248 0.67 16.98 2.01
CA ASP A 248 1.64 16.42 2.94
C ASP A 248 2.85 15.79 2.23
N GLY A 249 2.94 15.94 0.91
CA GLY A 249 4.03 15.44 0.10
C GLY A 249 3.94 13.93 -0.20
N SER A 250 4.40 13.59 -1.40
CA SER A 250 4.53 12.25 -1.96
C SER A 250 5.60 12.28 -3.04
N ILE A 251 6.08 11.11 -3.43
CA ILE A 251 6.97 10.94 -4.56
C ILE A 251 6.65 9.64 -5.28
N VAL A 252 6.74 9.65 -6.60
CA VAL A 252 6.82 8.46 -7.43
C VAL A 252 8.28 8.18 -7.74
N VAL A 253 8.74 6.96 -7.43
CA VAL A 253 10.10 6.50 -7.75
C VAL A 253 10.01 5.49 -8.89
N GLY A 254 10.62 5.80 -10.03
CA GLY A 254 10.55 5.00 -11.26
C GLY A 254 9.51 5.51 -12.26
N ALA A 255 9.44 4.81 -13.39
CA ALA A 255 8.49 5.03 -14.48
C ALA A 255 8.49 3.84 -15.45
N GLY A 256 7.39 3.69 -16.19
CA GLY A 256 7.30 2.87 -17.39
C GLY A 256 7.50 1.38 -17.13
N ASP A 257 8.18 0.73 -18.08
CA ASP A 257 8.46 -0.71 -18.08
C ASP A 257 9.42 -1.13 -16.95
N GLU A 258 10.22 -0.19 -16.43
CA GLU A 258 11.10 -0.40 -15.28
C GLU A 258 10.36 -0.46 -13.93
N GLY A 259 9.07 -0.14 -13.94
CA GLY A 259 8.19 -0.03 -12.79
C GLY A 259 8.32 1.28 -12.05
N SER A 260 7.28 1.59 -11.29
CA SER A 260 7.19 2.76 -10.45
C SER A 260 6.62 2.39 -9.08
N VAL A 261 6.83 3.23 -8.07
CA VAL A 261 6.19 3.08 -6.76
C VAL A 261 5.87 4.46 -6.20
N LEU A 262 4.61 4.65 -5.83
CA LEU A 262 4.13 5.85 -5.17
C LEU A 262 4.28 5.69 -3.65
N LEU A 263 4.91 6.69 -3.03
CA LEU A 263 5.15 6.71 -1.60
C LEU A 263 4.78 8.07 -0.99
N PRO A 264 4.31 8.10 0.27
CA PRO A 264 4.37 9.32 1.06
C PRO A 264 5.82 9.78 1.21
N ALA A 265 6.07 11.08 1.06
CA ALA A 265 7.39 11.66 1.28
C ALA A 265 7.29 13.15 1.55
N ARG A 266 7.66 13.58 2.77
CA ARG A 266 7.92 14.98 3.08
C ARG A 266 9.26 15.44 2.51
N ASN A 267 9.50 16.75 2.51
CA ASN A 267 10.62 17.41 1.84
C ASN A 267 11.96 16.66 2.00
N ALA A 268 12.42 16.40 3.23
CA ALA A 268 13.72 15.75 3.45
C ALA A 268 13.81 14.34 2.82
N LEU A 269 12.76 13.52 2.95
CA LEU A 269 12.73 12.19 2.33
C LEU A 269 12.58 12.27 0.81
N ARG A 270 11.77 13.21 0.32
CA ARG A 270 11.57 13.45 -1.11
C ARG A 270 12.89 13.87 -1.76
N GLU A 271 13.62 14.81 -1.16
CA GLU A 271 14.95 15.25 -1.60
C GLU A 271 15.93 14.08 -1.60
N ARG A 272 15.97 13.30 -0.52
CA ARG A 272 16.87 12.14 -0.44
C ARG A 272 16.57 11.09 -1.50
N LEU A 273 15.31 10.79 -1.76
CA LEU A 273 14.91 9.87 -2.82
C LEU A 273 15.26 10.43 -4.20
N ALA A 274 15.03 11.73 -4.43
CA ALA A 274 15.40 12.41 -5.68
C ALA A 274 16.91 12.37 -5.96
N GLU A 275 17.76 12.54 -4.93
CA GLU A 275 19.22 12.40 -5.04
C GLU A 275 19.63 11.00 -5.50
N GLU A 276 19.07 9.96 -4.88
CA GLU A 276 19.36 8.57 -5.23
C GLU A 276 18.84 8.21 -6.63
N CYS A 277 17.65 8.70 -6.99
CA CYS A 277 17.08 8.55 -8.33
C CYS A 277 17.98 9.21 -9.38
N THR A 278 18.42 10.45 -9.13
CA THR A 278 19.31 11.19 -10.03
C THR A 278 20.64 10.44 -10.21
N THR A 279 21.25 10.00 -9.11
CA THR A 279 22.50 9.23 -9.13
C THR A 279 22.36 7.91 -9.90
N ALA A 280 21.20 7.26 -9.79
CA ALA A 280 20.91 6.00 -10.46
C ALA A 280 20.33 6.15 -11.88
N SER A 281 20.11 7.38 -12.36
CA SER A 281 19.39 7.67 -13.61
C SER A 281 18.02 6.97 -13.66
N VAL A 282 17.27 7.03 -12.56
CA VAL A 282 15.89 6.53 -12.44
C VAL A 282 14.94 7.72 -12.42
N PRO A 283 13.86 7.73 -13.23
CA PRO A 283 12.87 8.79 -13.22
C PRO A 283 12.16 8.91 -11.85
N TYR A 284 11.67 10.10 -11.53
CA TYR A 284 10.85 10.34 -10.34
C TYR A 284 9.96 11.58 -10.54
N ALA A 285 8.88 11.68 -9.76
CA ALA A 285 7.97 12.85 -9.74
C ALA A 285 7.51 13.20 -8.32
#